data_AF-A0A8J3Q9C1-F1
#
_entry.id   AF-A0A8J3Q9C1-F1
#
_cell.length_a   1.000
_cell.length_b   1.000
_cell.length_c   1.000
_cell.angle_alpha   90.00
_cell.angle_beta   90.00
_cell.angle_gamma   90.00
#
_symmetry.space_group_name_H-M   'P 1'
#
loop_
_entity.id
_entity.type
_entity.pdbx_description
1 polymer ?
#
loop_
_entity_poly.entity_id
_entity_poly.type
_entity_poly.pdbx_seq_one_letter_code
_entity_poly.pdbx_strand_id
1 'polypeptide(L)'
;MSNMVDRTVRYVPGGDNKLLRHFMRLAWDLQCYWCRNYKDYASLEIDHILPQASNARERIRLRQAFGLPDDYDVHALYNLAPICGPCNKAKGAMDLTTVPVVINRLRKARRLAKGISKNVRRFPDQSALGGALLVAAQVDLDDPASRAVFEEGAPAVVQRLSELGTGKVDFHVFRRVEVEVREATHVFSLRLNEEARTAVAILERVGGGTLESALCMPLSDLLSCIAKAAESALEHHDDGMGAPDVESGEVELSNLVIDAVSYDGTTPGVMELGFAGEFEAWVIGTAARSSANGDELEYLQAEATATGRFSFSLVREPDDPIGEFVCDSVWLDEFAADTWMDGRRSAPWNYLTEDDDQP
;
A
#
# COMPACT_ATOMS: atom_id res chain seq x y z
N MET A 1 41.75 7.34 -12.22
CA MET A 1 40.44 6.94 -12.76
C MET A 1 40.28 5.44 -12.52
N SER A 2 39.65 5.06 -11.40
CA SER A 2 39.39 3.66 -11.09
C SER A 2 38.34 3.14 -12.05
N ASN A 3 38.59 2.00 -12.70
CA ASN A 3 37.58 1.28 -13.47
C ASN A 3 36.32 1.14 -12.61
N MET A 4 35.26 1.88 -12.94
CA MET A 4 33.90 1.58 -12.50
C MET A 4 33.51 0.28 -13.22
N VAL A 5 34.06 -0.84 -12.74
CA VAL A 5 33.48 -2.15 -12.98
C VAL A 5 32.01 -2.01 -12.58
N ASP A 6 31.11 -2.27 -13.52
CA ASP A 6 29.66 -2.23 -13.34
C ASP A 6 29.30 -3.15 -12.16
N ARG A 7 29.35 -2.61 -10.94
CA ARG A 7 29.06 -3.37 -9.73
C ARG A 7 27.57 -3.61 -9.74
N THR A 8 27.18 -4.84 -10.05
CA THR A 8 25.82 -5.31 -9.88
C THR A 8 25.38 -5.06 -8.45
N VAL A 9 24.34 -4.24 -8.26
CA VAL A 9 23.77 -3.97 -6.94
C VAL A 9 23.00 -5.22 -6.51
N ARG A 10 23.40 -5.81 -5.39
CA ARG A 10 22.84 -7.05 -4.85
C ARG A 10 22.99 -7.08 -3.35
N TYR A 11 22.24 -7.96 -2.70
CA TYR A 11 22.43 -8.26 -1.29
C TYR A 11 23.81 -8.91 -1.06
N VAL A 12 24.50 -8.47 -0.02
CA VAL A 12 25.80 -9.02 0.39
C VAL A 12 25.64 -9.69 1.76
N PRO A 13 25.61 -11.03 1.84
CA PRO A 13 25.53 -11.74 3.11
C PRO A 13 26.67 -11.33 4.05
N GLY A 14 26.34 -10.92 5.28
CA GLY A 14 27.31 -10.43 6.27
C GLY A 14 27.95 -9.08 5.94
N GLY A 15 27.59 -8.44 4.82
CA GLY A 15 28.09 -7.13 4.41
C GLY A 15 27.20 -5.97 4.83
N ASP A 16 27.64 -4.75 4.52
CA ASP A 16 26.84 -3.53 4.73
C ASP A 16 25.78 -3.40 3.62
N ASN A 17 24.52 -3.64 3.99
CA ASN A 17 23.37 -3.47 3.12
C ASN A 17 22.53 -2.24 3.48
N LYS A 18 23.02 -1.31 4.32
CA LYS A 18 22.25 -0.16 4.80
C LYS A 18 21.75 0.73 3.68
N LEU A 19 22.60 0.97 2.68
CA LEU A 19 22.26 1.79 1.52
C LEU A 19 21.23 1.11 0.61
N LEU A 20 21.41 -0.19 0.36
CA LEU A 20 20.45 -0.99 -0.36
C LEU A 20 19.09 -0.99 0.34
N ARG A 21 19.10 -1.18 1.66
CA ARG A 21 17.91 -1.14 2.51
C ARG A 21 17.18 0.20 2.42
N HIS A 22 17.92 1.32 2.47
CA HIS A 22 17.34 2.67 2.33
C HIS A 22 16.57 2.83 1.03
N PHE A 23 17.23 2.60 -0.11
CA PHE A 23 16.58 2.81 -1.40
C PHE A 23 15.49 1.79 -1.71
N MET A 24 15.59 0.60 -1.14
CA MET A 24 14.51 -0.37 -1.23
C MET A 24 13.29 0.05 -0.42
N ARG A 25 13.47 0.56 0.81
CA ARG A 25 12.36 1.12 1.61
C ARG A 25 11.66 2.27 0.87
N LEU A 26 12.43 3.18 0.26
CA LEU A 26 11.87 4.28 -0.53
C LEU A 26 11.14 3.79 -1.79
N ALA A 27 11.70 2.85 -2.55
CA ALA A 27 11.06 2.33 -3.76
C ALA A 27 9.79 1.51 -3.50
N TRP A 28 9.57 1.11 -2.25
CA TRP A 28 8.39 0.38 -1.78
C TRP A 28 7.52 1.24 -0.86
N ASP A 29 7.72 2.56 -0.85
CA ASP A 29 6.90 3.53 -0.11
C ASP A 29 6.78 3.24 1.39
N LEU A 30 7.82 2.68 2.01
CA LEU A 30 7.83 2.27 3.41
C LEU A 30 6.75 1.23 3.77
N GLN A 31 6.23 0.48 2.80
CA GLN A 31 5.30 -0.61 3.04
C GLN A 31 6.03 -1.93 3.26
N CYS A 32 5.54 -2.72 4.23
CA CYS A 32 5.92 -4.13 4.31
C CYS A 32 5.35 -4.86 3.09
N TYR A 33 6.19 -5.52 2.29
CA TYR A 33 5.69 -6.19 1.09
C TYR A 33 4.73 -7.34 1.38
N TRP A 34 4.82 -7.91 2.59
CA TRP A 34 4.01 -9.04 3.04
C TRP A 34 2.64 -8.59 3.53
N CYS A 35 2.58 -7.82 4.62
CA CYS A 35 1.32 -7.36 5.21
C CYS A 35 0.79 -6.03 4.70
N ARG A 36 1.51 -5.38 3.76
CA ARG A 36 1.11 -4.15 3.05
C ARG A 36 0.98 -2.87 3.88
N ASN A 37 0.91 -3.01 5.19
CA ASN A 37 0.94 -1.90 6.13
C ASN A 37 2.22 -1.06 5.97
N TYR A 38 2.07 0.25 6.09
CA TYR A 38 3.18 1.16 6.29
C TYR A 38 3.90 0.85 7.60
N LYS A 39 5.18 1.17 7.59
CA LYS A 39 6.11 0.87 8.65
C LYS A 39 7.05 2.03 8.86
N ASP A 40 7.42 2.23 10.12
CA ASP A 40 8.48 3.16 10.44
C ASP A 40 9.75 2.75 9.73
N TYR A 41 10.52 3.76 9.33
CA TYR A 41 11.72 3.55 8.54
C TYR A 41 12.65 2.51 9.18
N ALA A 42 12.85 2.53 10.51
CA ALA A 42 13.72 1.58 11.20
C ALA A 42 13.21 0.13 11.18
N SER A 43 11.89 -0.09 11.16
CA SER A 43 11.24 -1.39 11.37
C SER A 43 11.23 -2.33 10.16
N LEU A 44 11.65 -1.85 8.98
CA LEU A 44 11.73 -2.64 7.75
C LEU A 44 13.10 -3.27 7.53
N GLU A 45 13.15 -4.58 7.37
CA GLU A 45 14.34 -5.38 7.04
C GLU A 45 14.41 -5.68 5.54
N ILE A 46 15.57 -6.15 5.05
CA ILE A 46 15.66 -6.74 3.70
C ILE A 46 15.28 -8.21 3.81
N ASP A 47 14.31 -8.66 3.03
CA ASP A 47 13.99 -10.07 2.88
C ASP A 47 14.17 -10.55 1.44
N HIS A 48 14.52 -11.82 1.32
CA HIS A 48 14.52 -12.56 0.08
C HIS A 48 13.12 -13.11 -0.15
N ILE A 49 12.38 -12.55 -1.12
CA ILE A 49 11.00 -12.96 -1.42
C ILE A 49 10.93 -14.48 -1.57
N LEU A 50 11.79 -15.04 -2.42
CA LEU A 50 12.12 -16.45 -2.40
C LEU A 50 13.31 -16.69 -1.49
N PRO A 51 13.22 -17.63 -0.55
CA PRO A 51 14.26 -17.84 0.45
C PRO A 51 15.59 -18.15 -0.22
N GLN A 52 16.66 -17.80 0.48
CA GLN A 52 17.98 -18.38 0.24
C GLN A 52 17.92 -19.88 0.57
N ALA A 53 17.37 -20.67 -0.36
CA ALA A 53 17.08 -22.07 -0.10
C ALA A 53 18.36 -22.82 0.28
N SER A 54 18.27 -23.60 1.35
CA SER A 54 19.40 -24.29 1.97
C SER A 54 19.98 -25.41 1.11
N ASN A 55 19.21 -25.97 0.16
CA ASN A 55 19.66 -27.04 -0.73
C ASN A 55 19.22 -26.86 -2.20
N ALA A 56 19.91 -27.55 -3.11
CA ALA A 56 19.71 -27.42 -4.55
C ALA A 56 18.33 -27.91 -5.05
N ARG A 57 17.75 -28.92 -4.39
CA ARG A 57 16.43 -29.48 -4.76
C ARG A 57 15.33 -28.44 -4.56
N GLU A 58 15.36 -27.74 -3.44
CA GLU A 58 14.37 -26.69 -3.14
C GLU A 58 14.50 -25.51 -4.11
N ARG A 59 15.73 -25.14 -4.50
CA ARG A 59 15.94 -24.13 -5.55
C ARG A 59 15.30 -24.53 -6.88
N ILE A 60 15.47 -25.79 -7.31
CA ILE A 60 14.84 -26.30 -8.55
C ILE A 60 13.32 -26.27 -8.42
N ARG A 61 12.77 -26.70 -7.28
CA ARG A 61 11.32 -26.68 -7.02
C ARG A 61 10.75 -25.27 -7.12
N LEU A 62 11.32 -24.30 -6.40
CA LEU A 62 10.87 -22.91 -6.43
C LEU A 62 11.02 -22.30 -7.83
N ARG A 63 12.14 -22.59 -8.52
CA ARG A 63 12.37 -22.14 -9.89
C ARG A 63 11.28 -22.65 -10.85
N GLN A 64 10.94 -23.93 -10.76
CA GLN A 64 9.89 -24.54 -11.59
C GLN A 64 8.51 -23.97 -11.22
N ALA A 65 8.18 -23.88 -9.94
CA ALA A 65 6.89 -23.37 -9.46
C ALA A 65 6.63 -21.92 -9.90
N PHE A 66 7.68 -21.09 -9.95
CA PHE A 66 7.57 -19.67 -10.30
C PHE A 66 8.03 -19.34 -11.73
N GLY A 67 8.35 -20.33 -12.56
CA GLY A 67 8.80 -20.13 -13.95
C GLY A 67 10.05 -19.24 -14.07
N LEU A 68 11.01 -19.40 -13.16
CA LEU A 68 12.22 -18.58 -13.10
C LEU A 68 13.33 -19.12 -14.01
N PRO A 69 14.23 -18.26 -14.52
CA PRO A 69 15.32 -18.69 -15.39
C PRO A 69 16.37 -19.52 -14.62
N ASP A 70 17.18 -20.29 -15.35
CA ASP A 70 18.19 -21.18 -14.76
C ASP A 70 19.29 -20.42 -14.00
N ASP A 71 19.56 -19.17 -14.40
CA ASP A 71 20.57 -18.27 -13.84
C ASP A 71 20.03 -17.35 -12.72
N TYR A 72 18.88 -17.69 -12.12
CA TYR A 72 18.26 -16.90 -11.06
C TYR A 72 19.21 -16.64 -9.87
N ASP A 73 19.73 -15.42 -9.77
CA ASP A 73 20.46 -14.92 -8.60
C ASP A 73 19.51 -14.58 -7.45
N VAL A 74 19.56 -15.38 -6.38
CA VAL A 74 18.75 -15.20 -5.17
C VAL A 74 19.04 -13.90 -4.43
N HIS A 75 20.24 -13.32 -4.61
CA HIS A 75 20.64 -12.07 -3.95
C HIS A 75 20.40 -10.83 -4.81
N ALA A 76 19.94 -11.00 -6.04
CA ALA A 76 19.65 -9.88 -6.94
C ALA A 76 18.38 -9.13 -6.51
N LEU A 77 18.32 -7.84 -6.87
CA LEU A 77 17.25 -6.91 -6.49
C LEU A 77 15.84 -7.40 -6.84
N TYR A 78 15.67 -8.18 -7.90
CA TYR A 78 14.36 -8.72 -8.28
C TYR A 78 13.83 -9.79 -7.31
N ASN A 79 14.63 -10.24 -6.34
CA ASN A 79 14.24 -11.14 -5.26
C ASN A 79 14.24 -10.44 -3.90
N LEU A 80 14.46 -9.12 -3.83
CA LEU A 80 14.54 -8.39 -2.57
C LEU A 80 13.33 -7.50 -2.37
N ALA A 81 12.81 -7.48 -1.14
CA ALA A 81 11.75 -6.56 -0.75
C ALA A 81 11.87 -6.18 0.75
N PRO A 82 11.30 -5.04 1.16
CA PRO A 82 11.28 -4.64 2.55
C PRO A 82 10.16 -5.36 3.31
N ILE A 83 10.48 -5.97 4.44
CA ILE A 83 9.52 -6.70 5.29
C ILE A 83 9.60 -6.21 6.73
N CYS A 84 8.50 -6.23 7.49
CA CYS A 84 8.58 -5.97 8.92
C CYS A 84 8.99 -7.24 9.70
N GLY A 85 9.63 -7.07 10.85
CA GLY A 85 10.11 -8.18 11.69
C GLY A 85 9.07 -9.28 11.98
N PRO A 86 7.82 -8.95 12.41
CA PRO A 86 6.78 -9.96 12.63
C PRO A 86 6.45 -10.78 11.39
N CYS A 87 6.28 -10.14 10.22
CA CYS A 87 6.00 -10.85 8.97
C CYS A 87 7.19 -11.67 8.50
N ASN A 88 8.42 -11.18 8.68
CA ASN A 88 9.63 -11.91 8.31
C ASN A 88 9.73 -13.24 9.07
N LYS A 89 9.46 -13.20 10.38
CA LYS A 89 9.42 -14.39 11.24
C LYS A 89 8.31 -15.36 10.81
N ALA A 90 7.10 -14.86 10.56
CA ALA A 90 5.97 -15.70 10.15
C ALA A 90 6.21 -16.37 8.78
N LYS A 91 6.74 -15.61 7.81
CA LYS A 91 7.06 -16.10 6.46
C LYS A 91 8.05 -17.27 6.49
N GLY A 92 9.05 -17.24 7.38
CA GLY A 92 10.12 -18.23 7.44
C GLY A 92 9.66 -19.69 7.62
N ALA A 93 8.42 -19.91 8.09
CA ALA A 93 7.84 -21.24 8.30
C ALA A 93 6.93 -21.74 7.17
N MET A 94 6.66 -20.92 6.14
CA MET A 94 5.63 -21.22 5.13
C MET A 94 6.19 -21.87 3.86
N ASP A 95 5.39 -22.75 3.23
CA ASP A 95 5.61 -23.19 1.86
C ASP A 95 5.15 -22.10 0.90
N LEU A 96 6.09 -21.37 0.32
CA LEU A 96 5.76 -20.24 -0.56
C LEU A 96 5.12 -20.67 -1.88
N THR A 97 5.25 -21.94 -2.29
CA THR A 97 4.69 -22.41 -3.58
C THR A 97 3.17 -22.44 -3.60
N THR A 98 2.53 -22.41 -2.43
CA THR A 98 1.07 -22.39 -2.29
C THR A 98 0.52 -20.99 -2.03
N VAL A 99 1.35 -19.95 -2.10
CA VAL A 99 0.94 -18.58 -1.77
C VAL A 99 0.99 -17.71 -3.05
N PRO A 100 -0.15 -17.53 -3.75
CA PRO A 100 -0.20 -16.82 -5.03
C PRO A 100 0.42 -15.42 -5.00
N VAL A 101 0.32 -14.73 -3.85
CA VAL A 101 0.84 -13.38 -3.66
C VAL A 101 2.34 -13.26 -3.99
N VAL A 102 3.12 -14.34 -3.81
CA VAL A 102 4.58 -14.35 -4.00
C VAL A 102 4.96 -13.97 -5.44
N ILE A 103 4.21 -14.44 -6.44
CA ILE A 103 4.45 -14.11 -7.86
C ILE A 103 4.30 -12.60 -8.10
N ASN A 104 3.24 -12.01 -7.55
CA ASN A 104 2.98 -10.58 -7.68
C ASN A 104 4.07 -9.75 -7.00
N ARG A 105 4.60 -10.22 -5.86
CA ARG A 105 5.72 -9.54 -5.18
C ARG A 105 7.03 -9.65 -5.96
N LEU A 106 7.33 -10.79 -6.58
CA LEU A 106 8.49 -10.94 -7.47
C LEU A 106 8.41 -10.02 -8.70
N ARG A 107 7.22 -9.90 -9.31
CA ARG A 107 6.99 -8.99 -10.43
C ARG A 107 7.21 -7.53 -10.01
N LYS A 108 6.67 -7.10 -8.86
CA LYS A 108 6.90 -5.75 -8.31
C LYS A 108 8.38 -5.50 -8.04
N ALA A 109 9.09 -6.43 -7.38
CA ALA A 109 10.52 -6.31 -7.12
C ALA A 109 11.34 -6.16 -8.41
N ARG A 110 11.04 -6.95 -9.44
CA ARG A 110 11.69 -6.84 -10.76
C ARG A 110 11.47 -5.48 -11.40
N ARG A 111 10.26 -4.92 -11.33
CA ARG A 111 9.94 -3.58 -11.84
C ARG A 111 10.75 -2.49 -11.13
N LEU A 112 10.90 -2.59 -9.81
CA LEU A 112 11.61 -1.60 -8.98
C LEU A 112 13.14 -1.73 -9.04
N ALA A 113 13.68 -2.91 -9.38
CA ALA A 113 15.10 -3.22 -9.36
C ALA A 113 15.97 -2.20 -10.11
N LYS A 114 15.55 -1.76 -11.31
CA LYS A 114 16.31 -0.79 -12.12
C LYS A 114 16.44 0.57 -11.41
N GLY A 115 15.36 1.04 -10.78
CA GLY A 115 15.33 2.30 -10.04
C GLY A 115 16.21 2.24 -8.79
N ILE A 116 16.09 1.16 -8.01
CA ILE A 116 16.91 0.93 -6.81
C ILE A 116 18.39 0.88 -7.17
N SER A 117 18.77 0.09 -8.19
CA SER A 117 20.16 -0.01 -8.65
C SER A 117 20.74 1.35 -9.05
N LYS A 118 19.98 2.13 -9.84
CA LYS A 118 20.37 3.48 -10.26
C LYS A 118 20.62 4.40 -9.07
N ASN A 119 19.76 4.37 -8.05
CA ASN A 119 19.88 5.23 -6.87
C ASN A 119 21.04 4.80 -5.96
N VAL A 120 21.20 3.50 -5.71
CA VAL A 120 22.32 2.95 -4.94
C VAL A 120 23.66 3.31 -5.57
N ARG A 121 23.77 3.29 -6.90
CA ARG A 121 25.01 3.63 -7.63
C ARG A 121 25.33 5.13 -7.65
N ARG A 122 24.32 6.00 -7.49
CA ARG A 122 24.49 7.46 -7.49
C ARG A 122 24.88 8.03 -6.12
N PHE A 123 24.55 7.30 -5.06
CA PHE A 123 24.84 7.70 -3.68
C PHE A 123 26.33 7.67 -3.23
N PRO A 124 27.24 6.81 -3.75
CA PRO A 124 28.60 6.69 -3.24
C PRO A 124 29.47 7.94 -3.49
N ASP A 125 29.08 8.82 -4.41
CA ASP A 125 29.87 9.98 -4.81
C ASP A 125 29.53 11.27 -4.03
N GLN A 126 28.58 11.23 -3.07
CA GLN A 126 28.07 12.46 -2.44
C GLN A 126 28.08 12.41 -0.90
N SER A 127 29.28 12.66 -0.35
CA SER A 127 29.57 13.23 0.97
C SER A 127 29.40 12.34 2.21
N ALA A 128 30.34 12.49 3.16
CA ALA A 128 30.26 11.95 4.52
C ALA A 128 28.93 12.31 5.23
N LEU A 129 28.30 13.40 4.83
CA LEU A 129 26.99 13.85 5.32
C LEU A 129 25.87 12.87 4.95
N GLY A 130 25.81 12.37 3.71
CA GLY A 130 24.80 11.38 3.31
C GLY A 130 24.91 10.09 4.11
N GLY A 131 26.14 9.63 4.36
CA GLY A 131 26.41 8.51 5.26
C GLY A 131 25.98 8.78 6.70
N ALA A 132 26.31 9.96 7.25
CA ALA A 132 25.92 10.35 8.61
C ALA A 132 24.40 10.44 8.78
N LEU A 133 23.68 11.05 7.83
CA LEU A 133 22.21 11.12 7.84
C LEU A 133 21.59 9.73 7.75
N LEU A 134 22.15 8.84 6.92
CA LEU A 134 21.67 7.46 6.82
C LEU A 134 21.88 6.68 8.12
N VAL A 135 23.02 6.90 8.80
CA VAL A 135 23.28 6.32 10.12
C VAL A 135 22.27 6.87 11.13
N ALA A 136 22.09 8.19 11.20
CA ALA A 136 21.14 8.84 12.09
C ALA A 136 19.71 8.32 11.91
N ALA A 137 19.26 8.14 10.66
CA ALA A 137 17.93 7.59 10.36
C ALA A 137 17.73 6.12 10.75
N GLN A 138 18.79 5.40 11.12
CA GLN A 138 18.73 3.99 11.52
C GLN A 138 19.00 3.76 13.00
N VAL A 139 19.25 4.84 13.76
CA VAL A 139 19.48 4.78 15.20
C VAL A 139 18.23 4.23 15.89
N ASP A 140 18.43 3.35 16.87
CA ASP A 140 17.38 2.91 17.76
C ASP A 140 17.07 4.02 18.76
N LEU A 141 15.89 4.65 18.62
CA LEU A 141 15.47 5.74 19.48
C LEU A 141 14.78 5.23 20.76
N ASP A 142 14.62 3.91 20.95
CA ASP A 142 14.18 3.34 22.24
C ASP A 142 15.33 3.25 23.24
N ASP A 143 16.58 3.27 22.77
CA ASP A 143 17.76 3.45 23.62
C ASP A 143 17.83 4.91 24.12
N PRO A 144 17.74 5.17 25.44
CA PRO A 144 17.72 6.52 25.98
C PRO A 144 18.97 7.33 25.65
N ALA A 145 20.15 6.68 25.55
CA ALA A 145 21.40 7.37 25.25
C ALA A 145 21.40 7.86 23.79
N SER A 146 21.03 6.99 22.86
CA SER A 146 20.86 7.33 21.45
C SER A 146 19.79 8.40 21.24
N ARG A 147 18.65 8.31 21.96
CA ARG A 147 17.60 9.33 21.93
C ARG A 147 18.11 10.70 22.36
N ALA A 148 18.82 10.79 23.49
CA ALA A 148 19.35 12.06 23.99
C ALA A 148 20.29 12.74 23.00
N VAL A 149 21.20 11.97 22.37
CA VAL A 149 22.10 12.50 21.33
C VAL A 149 21.31 12.98 20.11
N PHE A 150 20.27 12.25 19.70
CA PHE A 150 19.43 12.64 18.57
C PHE A 150 18.63 13.91 18.89
N GLU A 151 18.02 14.02 20.08
CA GLU A 151 17.27 15.19 20.55
C GLU A 151 18.15 16.44 20.62
N GLU A 152 19.41 16.31 21.05
CA GLU A 152 20.38 17.43 21.08
C GLU A 152 20.73 17.93 19.67
N GLY A 153 20.93 17.01 18.71
CA GLY A 153 21.36 17.34 17.34
C GLY A 153 20.23 17.66 16.36
N ALA A 154 19.03 17.13 16.59
CA ALA A 154 17.90 17.21 15.64
C ALA A 154 17.51 18.65 15.28
N PRO A 155 17.42 19.62 16.21
CA PRO A 155 17.05 20.99 15.86
C PRO A 155 17.96 21.62 14.80
N ALA A 156 19.28 21.38 14.89
CA ALA A 156 20.24 21.90 13.93
C ALA A 156 20.07 21.24 12.54
N VAL A 157 19.78 19.93 12.50
CA VAL A 157 19.51 19.21 11.24
C VAL A 157 18.21 19.72 10.61
N VAL A 158 17.13 19.84 11.39
CA VAL A 158 15.83 20.35 10.95
C VAL A 158 15.95 21.78 10.42
N GLN A 159 16.70 22.64 11.12
CA GLN A 159 16.96 24.02 10.66
C GLN A 159 17.69 24.04 9.30
N ARG A 160 18.68 23.16 9.09
CA ARG A 160 19.36 23.07 7.79
C ARG A 160 18.46 22.52 6.69
N LEU A 161 17.56 21.60 7.01
CA LEU A 161 16.59 21.10 6.05
C LEU A 161 15.54 22.16 5.70
N SER A 162 15.12 23.00 6.65
CA SER A 162 14.15 24.07 6.39
C SER A 162 14.71 25.18 5.49
N GLU A 163 16.02 25.42 5.55
CA GLU A 163 16.74 26.30 4.61
C GLU A 163 16.65 25.80 3.15
N LEU A 164 16.42 24.50 2.91
CA LEU A 164 16.23 23.94 1.56
C LEU A 164 14.80 24.10 1.04
N GLY A 165 13.88 24.61 1.87
CA GLY A 165 12.46 24.80 1.59
C GLY A 165 11.59 24.05 2.59
N THR A 166 10.45 24.65 2.96
CA THR A 166 9.51 24.09 3.95
C THR A 166 9.04 22.68 3.59
N GLY A 167 8.72 22.44 2.31
CA GLY A 167 8.34 21.11 1.82
C GLY A 167 9.46 20.05 1.81
N LYS A 168 10.70 20.39 2.21
CA LYS A 168 11.81 19.42 2.37
C LYS A 168 11.94 18.88 3.80
N VAL A 169 11.29 19.54 4.76
CA VAL A 169 11.22 19.11 6.16
C VAL A 169 9.98 18.25 6.40
N ASP A 170 9.09 18.17 5.42
CA ASP A 170 7.88 17.38 5.58
C ASP A 170 8.23 15.90 5.74
N PHE A 171 7.65 15.31 6.76
CA PHE A 171 7.78 13.91 7.10
C PHE A 171 6.38 13.32 7.17
N HIS A 172 6.26 12.02 6.95
CA HIS A 172 4.97 11.35 7.11
C HIS A 172 4.86 10.74 8.51
N VAL A 173 3.71 10.93 9.14
CA VAL A 173 3.29 10.14 10.30
C VAL A 173 2.29 9.12 9.81
N PHE A 174 2.50 7.86 10.19
CA PHE A 174 1.55 6.79 9.90
C PHE A 174 0.62 6.61 11.10
N ARG A 175 -0.68 6.79 10.88
CA ARG A 175 -1.71 6.48 11.89
C ARG A 175 -2.54 5.30 11.40
N ARG A 176 -2.90 4.40 12.31
CA ARG A 176 -3.84 3.32 12.02
C ARG A 176 -5.17 3.68 12.65
N VAL A 177 -6.24 3.49 11.91
CA VAL A 177 -7.61 3.70 12.36
C VAL A 177 -8.35 2.39 12.18
N GLU A 178 -9.02 1.95 13.23
CA GLU A 178 -9.87 0.77 13.20
C GLU A 178 -11.32 1.25 13.09
N VAL A 179 -12.03 0.81 12.07
CA VAL A 179 -13.45 1.11 11.87
C VAL A 179 -14.21 -0.19 11.78
N GLU A 180 -15.33 -0.26 12.48
CA GLU A 180 -16.28 -1.35 12.36
C GLU A 180 -17.26 -1.04 11.23
N VAL A 181 -17.22 -1.85 10.17
CA VAL A 181 -18.13 -1.75 9.03
C VAL A 181 -18.77 -3.12 8.83
N ARG A 182 -20.11 -3.18 8.77
CA ARG A 182 -20.88 -4.43 8.57
C ARG A 182 -20.42 -5.58 9.49
N GLU A 183 -20.28 -5.30 10.79
CA GLU A 183 -19.86 -6.28 11.82
C GLU A 183 -18.40 -6.77 11.69
N ALA A 184 -17.61 -6.20 10.78
CA ALA A 184 -16.19 -6.49 10.62
C ALA A 184 -15.33 -5.27 11.00
N THR A 185 -14.24 -5.51 11.75
CA THR A 185 -13.24 -4.48 12.04
C THR A 185 -12.24 -4.40 10.91
N HIS A 186 -12.22 -3.27 10.20
CA HIS A 186 -11.24 -2.96 9.17
C HIS A 186 -10.18 -2.01 9.72
N VAL A 187 -8.92 -2.25 9.35
CA VAL A 187 -7.80 -1.39 9.79
C VAL A 187 -7.25 -0.61 8.61
N PHE A 188 -7.38 0.70 8.68
CA PHE A 188 -6.96 1.64 7.66
C PHE A 188 -5.65 2.31 8.04
N SER A 189 -4.80 2.60 7.06
CA SER A 189 -3.56 3.35 7.27
C SER A 189 -3.69 4.76 6.70
N LEU A 190 -3.41 5.76 7.53
CA LEU A 190 -3.29 7.14 7.09
C LEU A 190 -1.82 7.53 7.01
N ARG A 191 -1.44 8.15 5.88
CA ARG A 191 -0.12 8.73 5.66
C ARG A 191 -0.22 10.25 5.77
N LEU A 192 0.04 10.79 6.96
CA LEU A 192 -0.19 12.20 7.29
C LEU A 192 1.08 13.03 7.06
N ASN A 193 1.07 13.86 6.03
CA ASN A 193 2.05 14.93 5.81
C ASN A 193 1.75 16.16 6.70
N GLU A 194 2.45 17.29 6.57
CA GLU A 194 2.24 18.49 7.40
C GLU A 194 0.80 19.03 7.31
N GLU A 195 0.29 19.16 6.10
CA GLU A 195 -1.07 19.63 5.82
C GLU A 195 -2.10 18.68 6.43
N ALA A 196 -1.98 17.38 6.18
CA ALA A 196 -2.88 16.36 6.69
C ALA A 196 -2.84 16.25 8.22
N ARG A 197 -1.66 16.39 8.85
CA ARG A 197 -1.56 16.48 10.32
C ARG A 197 -2.30 17.69 10.87
N THR A 198 -2.20 18.82 10.17
CA THR A 198 -2.91 20.05 10.55
C THR A 198 -4.42 19.87 10.40
N ALA A 199 -4.88 19.32 9.28
CA ALA A 199 -6.29 19.03 9.02
C ALA A 199 -6.89 18.08 10.07
N VAL A 200 -6.20 16.98 10.39
CA VAL A 200 -6.62 16.05 11.45
C VAL A 200 -6.62 16.73 12.83
N ALA A 201 -5.64 17.57 13.13
CA ALA A 201 -5.63 18.31 14.39
C ALA A 201 -6.78 19.33 14.50
N ILE A 202 -7.20 19.93 13.37
CA ILE A 202 -8.38 20.80 13.31
C ILE A 202 -9.65 19.98 13.55
N LEU A 203 -9.81 18.84 12.87
CA LEU A 203 -10.92 17.90 13.10
C LEU A 203 -11.04 17.56 14.60
N GLU A 204 -9.94 17.15 15.22
CA GLU A 204 -9.97 16.65 16.61
C GLU A 204 -10.11 17.76 17.65
N ARG A 205 -9.41 18.89 17.48
CA ARG A 205 -9.37 19.95 18.50
C ARG A 205 -10.41 21.02 18.31
N VAL A 206 -10.75 21.35 17.06
CA VAL A 206 -11.72 22.42 16.73
C VAL A 206 -13.08 21.81 16.45
N GLY A 207 -13.13 20.72 15.68
CA GLY A 207 -14.38 19.99 15.41
C GLY A 207 -14.90 19.22 16.62
N GLY A 208 -14.00 18.80 17.53
CA GLY A 208 -14.34 18.06 18.75
C GLY A 208 -14.72 16.60 18.53
N GLY A 209 -14.46 16.06 17.32
CA GLY A 209 -14.64 14.65 16.99
C GLY A 209 -13.35 13.85 17.18
N THR A 210 -13.40 12.55 16.93
CA THR A 210 -12.18 11.75 16.72
C THR A 210 -12.06 11.41 15.24
N LEU A 211 -10.83 11.17 14.79
CA LEU A 211 -10.60 10.71 13.43
C LEU A 211 -11.35 9.38 13.15
N GLU A 212 -11.37 8.49 14.14
CA GLU A 212 -12.06 7.20 14.08
C GLU A 212 -13.58 7.38 13.87
N SER A 213 -14.22 8.28 14.61
CA SER A 213 -15.67 8.52 14.47
C SER A 213 -16.00 9.20 13.15
N ALA A 214 -15.17 10.17 12.74
CA ALA A 214 -15.37 10.94 11.52
C ALA A 214 -15.22 10.09 10.24
N LEU A 215 -14.35 9.07 10.27
CA LEU A 215 -14.11 8.19 9.13
C LEU A 215 -15.08 7.00 9.04
N CYS A 216 -15.90 6.76 10.07
CA CYS A 216 -16.72 5.55 10.15
C CYS A 216 -17.71 5.41 8.98
N MET A 217 -18.54 6.43 8.78
CA MET A 217 -19.54 6.46 7.72
C MET A 217 -18.92 6.54 6.32
N PRO A 218 -17.98 7.47 6.00
CA PRO A 218 -17.36 7.53 4.67
C PRO A 218 -16.66 6.23 4.26
N LEU A 219 -15.98 5.54 5.18
CA LEU A 219 -15.29 4.30 4.85
C LEU A 219 -16.27 3.14 4.65
N SER A 220 -17.42 3.14 5.34
CA SER A 220 -18.53 2.20 5.07
C SER A 220 -19.13 2.42 3.69
N ASP A 221 -19.34 3.68 3.29
CA ASP A 221 -19.86 4.04 1.98
C ASP A 221 -18.84 3.69 0.89
N LEU A 222 -17.55 3.99 1.10
CA LEU A 222 -16.47 3.62 0.20
C LEU A 222 -16.38 2.11 -0.03
N LEU A 223 -16.47 1.31 1.04
CA LEU A 223 -16.51 -0.14 0.95
C LEU A 223 -17.70 -0.62 0.11
N SER A 224 -18.84 0.03 0.26
CA SER A 224 -20.05 -0.27 -0.52
C SER A 224 -19.88 0.12 -2.00
N CYS A 225 -19.25 1.26 -2.30
CA CYS A 225 -18.92 1.67 -3.66
C CYS A 225 -17.93 0.70 -4.33
N ILE A 226 -16.88 0.26 -3.61
CA ILE A 226 -15.91 -0.72 -4.11
C ILE A 226 -16.60 -2.06 -4.40
N ALA A 227 -17.50 -2.51 -3.52
CA ALA A 227 -18.27 -3.74 -3.71
C ALA A 227 -19.10 -3.69 -5.00
N LYS A 228 -19.93 -2.65 -5.15
CA LYS A 228 -20.78 -2.43 -6.33
C LYS A 228 -19.96 -2.35 -7.62
N ALA A 229 -18.84 -1.61 -7.59
CA ALA A 229 -17.98 -1.47 -8.77
C ALA A 229 -17.32 -2.80 -9.16
N ALA A 230 -16.93 -3.62 -8.19
CA ALA A 230 -16.39 -4.96 -8.43
C ALA A 230 -17.46 -5.95 -8.91
N GLU A 231 -18.68 -5.89 -8.36
CA GLU A 231 -19.84 -6.66 -8.83
C GLU A 231 -20.13 -6.32 -10.29
N SER A 232 -20.19 -5.03 -10.64
CA SER A 232 -20.35 -4.61 -12.03
C SER A 232 -19.22 -5.12 -12.94
N ALA A 233 -17.96 -5.08 -12.48
CA ALA A 233 -16.84 -5.65 -13.23
C ALA A 233 -16.96 -7.18 -13.43
N LEU A 234 -17.57 -7.89 -12.47
CA LEU A 234 -17.85 -9.31 -12.55
C LEU A 234 -19.02 -9.61 -13.51
N GLU A 235 -20.09 -8.82 -13.51
CA GLU A 235 -21.21 -8.94 -14.47
C GLU A 235 -20.74 -8.74 -15.91
N HIS A 236 -19.71 -7.91 -16.11
CA HIS A 236 -19.07 -7.70 -17.42
C HIS A 236 -17.96 -8.73 -17.73
N HIS A 237 -17.78 -9.76 -16.90
CA HIS A 237 -16.83 -10.82 -17.18
C HIS A 237 -17.24 -11.62 -18.42
N ASP A 238 -16.43 -11.53 -19.48
CA ASP A 238 -16.63 -12.30 -20.71
C ASP A 238 -15.54 -13.35 -20.89
N ASP A 239 -15.90 -14.61 -20.66
CA ASP A 239 -15.11 -15.80 -21.01
C ASP A 239 -15.65 -16.54 -22.24
N GLY A 240 -16.55 -15.89 -23.00
CA GLY A 240 -17.25 -16.46 -24.16
C GLY A 240 -18.49 -17.29 -23.82
N MET A 241 -18.90 -17.35 -22.55
CA MET A 241 -20.04 -18.16 -22.08
C MET A 241 -21.27 -17.32 -21.69
N GLY A 242 -21.26 -16.02 -22.00
CA GLY A 242 -22.32 -15.07 -21.65
C GLY A 242 -22.09 -14.35 -20.32
N ALA A 243 -22.78 -13.20 -20.17
CA ALA A 243 -22.70 -12.38 -18.97
C ALA A 243 -23.35 -13.11 -17.77
N PRO A 244 -22.66 -13.22 -16.63
CA PRO A 244 -23.19 -13.80 -15.42
C PRO A 244 -24.03 -12.80 -14.63
N ASP A 245 -24.97 -13.33 -13.85
CA ASP A 245 -25.69 -12.62 -12.78
C ASP A 245 -24.89 -12.80 -11.48
N VAL A 246 -24.48 -11.71 -10.84
CA VAL A 246 -23.57 -11.74 -9.69
C VAL A 246 -24.37 -11.48 -8.41
N GLU A 247 -24.38 -12.44 -7.50
CA GLU A 247 -24.88 -12.20 -6.15
C GLU A 247 -23.90 -11.30 -5.38
N SER A 248 -24.41 -10.56 -4.39
CA SER A 248 -23.61 -9.59 -3.63
C SER A 248 -22.27 -10.16 -3.15
N GLY A 249 -21.18 -9.47 -3.43
CA GLY A 249 -19.82 -9.89 -3.08
C GLY A 249 -19.40 -9.43 -1.68
N GLU A 250 -18.62 -10.26 -1.00
CA GLU A 250 -17.89 -9.85 0.20
C GLU A 250 -16.59 -9.16 -0.20
N VAL A 251 -16.34 -7.97 0.34
CA VAL A 251 -15.13 -7.19 0.09
C VAL A 251 -14.13 -7.40 1.22
N GLU A 252 -12.99 -8.00 0.89
CA GLU A 252 -11.80 -8.06 1.74
C GLU A 252 -10.79 -6.99 1.29
N LEU A 253 -10.66 -5.92 2.07
CA LEU A 253 -9.64 -4.90 1.81
C LEU A 253 -8.24 -5.43 2.13
N SER A 254 -7.44 -5.62 1.09
CA SER A 254 -6.02 -5.99 1.25
C SER A 254 -5.17 -4.79 1.68
N ASN A 255 -5.49 -3.60 1.20
CA ASN A 255 -4.82 -2.36 1.56
C ASN A 255 -5.72 -1.16 1.25
N LEU A 256 -5.89 -0.25 2.20
CA LEU A 256 -6.52 1.05 1.96
C LEU A 256 -5.71 2.12 2.66
N VAL A 257 -5.31 3.12 1.89
CA VAL A 257 -4.43 4.19 2.32
C VAL A 257 -5.09 5.51 2.05
N ILE A 258 -5.30 6.29 3.10
CA ILE A 258 -5.59 7.73 2.97
C ILE A 258 -4.24 8.44 2.95
N ASP A 259 -3.90 9.10 1.84
CA ASP A 259 -2.59 9.69 1.63
C ASP A 259 -2.60 11.19 1.34
N ALA A 260 -3.79 11.77 1.22
CA ALA A 260 -4.03 13.20 1.25
C ALA A 260 -5.20 13.52 2.21
N VAL A 261 -4.99 14.51 3.07
CA VAL A 261 -6.04 15.12 3.88
C VAL A 261 -5.86 16.63 3.78
N SER A 262 -6.90 17.33 3.32
CA SER A 262 -6.92 18.78 3.19
C SER A 262 -7.95 19.39 4.14
N TYR A 263 -7.81 20.69 4.39
CA TYR A 263 -8.76 21.48 5.14
C TYR A 263 -9.08 22.75 4.36
N ASP A 264 -10.37 23.01 4.16
CA ASP A 264 -10.88 24.26 3.61
C ASP A 264 -11.76 24.98 4.66
N GLY A 265 -11.44 26.24 4.91
CA GLY A 265 -12.15 27.16 5.80
C GLY A 265 -12.55 28.46 5.12
N THR A 266 -12.67 28.46 3.78
CA THR A 266 -13.03 29.64 2.98
C THR A 266 -14.45 30.13 3.28
N THR A 267 -15.37 29.22 3.60
CA THR A 267 -16.75 29.56 3.98
C THR A 267 -16.82 29.83 5.49
N PRO A 268 -17.20 31.04 5.94
CA PRO A 268 -17.26 31.37 7.35
C PRO A 268 -18.17 30.43 8.14
N GLY A 269 -17.60 29.76 9.14
CA GLY A 269 -18.32 28.87 10.04
C GLY A 269 -18.50 27.43 9.53
N VAL A 270 -18.17 27.16 8.26
CA VAL A 270 -18.16 25.79 7.71
C VAL A 270 -16.74 25.24 7.77
N MET A 271 -16.62 24.01 8.24
CA MET A 271 -15.37 23.25 8.22
C MET A 271 -15.49 22.14 7.18
N GLU A 272 -14.68 22.20 6.14
CA GLU A 272 -14.60 21.14 5.14
C GLU A 272 -13.23 20.46 5.19
N LEU A 273 -13.24 19.13 5.19
CA LEU A 273 -12.05 18.29 5.21
C LEU A 273 -12.12 17.31 4.04
N GLY A 274 -11.19 17.44 3.10
CA GLY A 274 -11.08 16.50 1.97
C GLY A 274 -10.16 15.34 2.33
N PHE A 275 -10.57 14.13 1.97
CA PHE A 275 -9.77 12.92 2.11
C PHE A 275 -9.60 12.29 0.72
N ALA A 276 -8.38 11.87 0.41
CA ALA A 276 -8.13 11.08 -0.79
C ALA A 276 -7.08 10.01 -0.54
N GLY A 277 -7.12 8.98 -1.37
CA GLY A 277 -6.28 7.82 -1.16
C GLY A 277 -6.29 6.81 -2.28
N GLU A 278 -5.69 5.65 -1.98
CA GLU A 278 -5.59 4.50 -2.87
C GLU A 278 -6.05 3.23 -2.16
N PHE A 279 -6.61 2.29 -2.91
CA PHE A 279 -7.01 0.98 -2.39
C PHE A 279 -6.56 -0.19 -3.27
N GLU A 280 -6.44 -1.35 -2.63
CA GLU A 280 -6.30 -2.69 -3.21
C GLU A 280 -7.27 -3.59 -2.44
N ALA A 281 -8.25 -4.17 -3.13
CA ALA A 281 -9.32 -4.96 -2.56
C ALA A 281 -9.42 -6.32 -3.28
N TRP A 282 -9.81 -7.34 -2.53
CA TRP A 282 -10.25 -8.62 -3.07
C TRP A 282 -11.75 -8.73 -2.82
N VAL A 283 -12.54 -8.95 -3.86
CA VAL A 283 -13.96 -9.23 -3.75
C VAL A 283 -14.22 -10.70 -4.12
N ILE A 284 -14.96 -11.41 -3.28
CA ILE A 284 -15.37 -12.80 -3.50
C ILE A 284 -16.88 -12.85 -3.48
N GLY A 285 -17.48 -13.49 -4.47
CA GLY A 285 -18.93 -13.65 -4.58
C GLY A 285 -19.32 -14.93 -5.28
N THR A 286 -20.63 -15.13 -5.40
CA THR A 286 -21.21 -16.20 -6.20
C THR A 286 -21.79 -15.59 -7.46
N ALA A 287 -21.54 -16.20 -8.61
CA ALA A 287 -22.14 -15.82 -9.87
C ALA A 287 -23.01 -16.96 -10.40
N ALA A 288 -24.16 -16.65 -11.00
CA ALA A 288 -25.01 -17.59 -11.69
C ALA A 288 -25.01 -17.26 -13.19
N ARG A 289 -24.96 -18.27 -14.04
CA ARG A 289 -25.17 -18.10 -15.49
C ARG A 289 -25.80 -19.33 -16.12
N SER A 290 -26.33 -19.19 -17.32
CA SER A 290 -26.79 -20.34 -18.10
C SER A 290 -25.60 -21.24 -18.47
N SER A 291 -25.80 -22.56 -18.38
CA SER A 291 -24.82 -23.55 -18.84
C SER A 291 -24.55 -23.41 -20.34
N ALA A 292 -23.46 -24.02 -20.82
CA ALA A 292 -23.07 -23.98 -22.24
C ALA A 292 -24.19 -24.44 -23.20
N ASN A 293 -25.07 -25.33 -22.74
CA ASN A 293 -26.19 -25.86 -23.51
C ASN A 293 -27.49 -25.07 -23.30
N GLY A 294 -27.52 -24.14 -22.35
CA GLY A 294 -28.70 -23.32 -22.00
C GLY A 294 -29.76 -24.03 -21.17
N ASP A 295 -29.51 -25.26 -20.73
CA ASP A 295 -30.52 -26.12 -20.08
C ASP A 295 -30.56 -25.96 -18.55
N GLU A 296 -29.50 -25.42 -17.94
CA GLU A 296 -29.33 -25.34 -16.49
C GLU A 296 -28.66 -24.02 -16.07
N LEU A 297 -28.80 -23.66 -14.79
CA LEU A 297 -28.02 -22.59 -14.17
C LEU A 297 -26.76 -23.20 -13.55
N GLU A 298 -25.61 -22.67 -13.91
CA GLU A 298 -24.32 -22.95 -13.29
C GLU A 298 -24.04 -21.87 -12.24
N TYR A 299 -23.68 -22.30 -11.03
CA TYR A 299 -23.19 -21.43 -9.97
C TYR A 299 -21.67 -21.51 -9.94
N LEU A 300 -21.02 -20.36 -10.03
CA LEU A 300 -19.58 -20.20 -10.16
C LEU A 300 -19.05 -19.40 -8.99
N GLN A 301 -17.80 -19.68 -8.61
CA GLN A 301 -17.05 -18.81 -7.72
C GLN A 301 -16.54 -17.60 -8.53
N ALA A 302 -16.98 -16.42 -8.14
CA ALA A 302 -16.58 -15.14 -8.73
C ALA A 302 -15.56 -14.44 -7.82
N GLU A 303 -14.47 -13.98 -8.41
CA GLU A 303 -13.41 -13.26 -7.70
C GLU A 303 -13.00 -12.02 -8.49
N ALA A 304 -12.77 -10.91 -7.79
CA ALA A 304 -12.18 -9.72 -8.38
C ALA A 304 -11.02 -9.21 -7.51
N THR A 305 -9.93 -8.80 -8.14
CA THR A 305 -8.89 -7.99 -7.51
C THR A 305 -9.05 -6.57 -8.03
N ALA A 306 -9.52 -5.67 -7.19
CA ALA A 306 -9.77 -4.29 -7.53
C ALA A 306 -8.66 -3.37 -6.99
N THR A 307 -8.29 -2.36 -7.76
CA THR A 307 -7.38 -1.29 -7.36
C THR A 307 -7.91 0.04 -7.85
N GLY A 308 -7.67 1.11 -7.11
CA GLY A 308 -8.16 2.41 -7.52
C GLY A 308 -7.76 3.56 -6.61
N ARG A 309 -8.30 4.73 -6.95
CA ARG A 309 -8.21 5.96 -6.17
C ARG A 309 -9.59 6.34 -5.68
N PHE A 310 -9.66 6.98 -4.53
CA PHE A 310 -10.91 7.45 -3.97
C PHE A 310 -10.73 8.83 -3.35
N SER A 311 -11.85 9.54 -3.24
CA SER A 311 -11.93 10.80 -2.52
C SER A 311 -13.29 10.93 -1.81
N PHE A 312 -13.32 11.68 -0.70
CA PHE A 312 -14.57 12.08 -0.03
C PHE A 312 -14.33 13.34 0.80
N SER A 313 -15.41 14.07 1.09
CA SER A 313 -15.37 15.26 1.93
C SER A 313 -16.21 15.08 3.20
N LEU A 314 -15.68 15.57 4.30
CA LEU A 314 -16.40 15.75 5.55
C LEU A 314 -16.71 17.22 5.75
N VAL A 315 -17.98 17.54 5.95
CA VAL A 315 -18.46 18.90 6.19
C VAL A 315 -19.04 18.98 7.60
N ARG A 316 -18.74 20.07 8.30
CA ARG A 316 -19.41 20.45 9.54
C ARG A 316 -19.89 21.88 9.44
N GLU A 317 -21.19 22.06 9.54
CA GLU A 317 -21.86 23.35 9.59
C GLU A 317 -21.84 23.95 11.02
N PRO A 318 -22.09 25.27 11.16
CA PRO A 318 -22.14 25.91 12.48
C PRO A 318 -23.17 25.29 13.44
N ASP A 319 -24.29 24.83 12.90
CA ASP A 319 -25.44 24.32 13.66
C ASP A 319 -25.30 22.82 14.00
N ASP A 320 -24.31 22.13 13.43
CA ASP A 320 -24.06 20.72 13.70
C ASP A 320 -23.52 20.52 15.14
N PRO A 321 -23.90 19.43 15.82
CA PRO A 321 -23.32 19.06 17.09
C PRO A 321 -21.78 19.01 17.05
N ILE A 322 -21.15 19.33 18.19
CA ILE A 322 -19.70 19.20 18.32
C ILE A 322 -19.31 17.73 18.14
N GLY A 323 -18.35 17.48 17.27
CA GLY A 323 -17.85 16.15 16.93
C GLY A 323 -18.63 15.43 15.84
N GLU A 324 -19.71 16.02 15.34
CA GLU A 324 -20.47 15.48 14.21
C GLU A 324 -19.96 16.08 12.90
N PHE A 325 -19.61 15.20 11.97
CA PHE A 325 -19.21 15.54 10.61
C PHE A 325 -20.12 14.77 9.66
N VAL A 326 -20.69 15.47 8.68
CA VAL A 326 -21.50 14.87 7.63
C VAL A 326 -20.59 14.53 6.46
N CYS A 327 -20.64 13.28 6.01
CA CYS A 327 -20.03 12.91 4.74
C CYS A 327 -20.89 13.45 3.61
N ASP A 328 -20.36 14.32 2.78
CA ASP A 328 -21.11 14.87 1.65
C ASP A 328 -21.25 13.81 0.54
N SER A 329 -20.12 13.27 0.10
CA SER A 329 -20.07 12.32 -1.01
C SER A 329 -18.78 11.49 -0.97
N VAL A 330 -18.87 10.24 -1.45
CA VAL A 330 -17.73 9.33 -1.61
C VAL A 330 -17.59 8.96 -3.07
N TRP A 331 -16.38 9.11 -3.60
CA TRP A 331 -16.06 8.96 -5.01
C TRP A 331 -14.99 7.91 -5.24
N LEU A 332 -15.16 7.12 -6.29
CA LEU A 332 -14.09 6.30 -6.87
C LEU A 332 -13.49 7.07 -8.05
N ASP A 333 -12.42 7.81 -7.80
CA ASP A 333 -11.77 8.64 -8.82
C ASP A 333 -11.17 7.78 -9.96
N GLU A 334 -10.65 6.60 -9.61
CA GLU A 334 -10.11 5.61 -10.55
C GLU A 334 -10.49 4.21 -10.07
N PHE A 335 -10.86 3.32 -10.99
CA PHE A 335 -11.14 1.92 -10.66
C PHE A 335 -10.68 0.97 -11.78
N ALA A 336 -9.93 -0.06 -11.40
CA ALA A 336 -9.54 -1.16 -12.26
C ALA A 336 -9.73 -2.49 -11.53
N ALA A 337 -10.28 -3.48 -12.22
CA ALA A 337 -10.46 -4.82 -11.68
C ALA A 337 -9.95 -5.88 -12.66
N ASP A 338 -9.21 -6.84 -12.13
CA ASP A 338 -9.03 -8.14 -12.76
C ASP A 338 -10.10 -9.08 -12.21
N THR A 339 -10.86 -9.76 -13.07
CA THR A 339 -11.92 -10.68 -12.64
C THR A 339 -11.63 -12.13 -13.03
N TRP A 340 -12.09 -13.05 -12.18
CA TRP A 340 -11.96 -14.48 -12.36
C TRP A 340 -13.29 -15.20 -12.08
N MET A 341 -13.58 -16.23 -12.87
CA MET A 341 -14.71 -17.13 -12.67
C MET A 341 -14.26 -18.59 -12.76
N ASP A 342 -14.38 -19.31 -11.66
CA ASP A 342 -13.83 -20.67 -11.49
C ASP A 342 -12.36 -20.75 -11.96
N GLY A 343 -11.56 -19.74 -11.62
CA GLY A 343 -10.14 -19.65 -11.97
C GLY A 343 -9.82 -19.21 -13.40
N ARG A 344 -10.82 -18.95 -14.25
CA ARG A 344 -10.63 -18.37 -15.58
C ARG A 344 -10.58 -16.86 -15.48
N ARG A 345 -9.54 -16.24 -16.04
CA ARG A 345 -9.34 -14.78 -16.02
C ARG A 345 -9.92 -14.14 -17.28
N SER A 346 -10.60 -13.00 -17.13
CA SER A 346 -11.04 -12.14 -18.23
C SER A 346 -9.97 -11.10 -18.61
N ALA A 347 -10.26 -10.29 -19.64
CA ALA A 347 -9.49 -9.07 -19.88
C ALA A 347 -9.70 -8.07 -18.72
N PRO A 348 -8.68 -7.25 -18.37
CA PRO A 348 -8.83 -6.27 -17.30
C PRO A 348 -9.97 -5.30 -17.60
N TRP A 349 -10.82 -5.06 -16.60
CA TRP A 349 -11.90 -4.09 -16.68
C TRP A 349 -11.41 -2.76 -16.09
N ASN A 350 -11.47 -1.69 -16.88
CA ASN A 350 -11.12 -0.34 -16.44
C ASN A 350 -12.37 0.53 -16.54
N TYR A 351 -12.75 1.14 -15.42
CA TYR A 351 -13.79 2.16 -15.40
C TYR A 351 -13.11 3.53 -15.51
N LEU A 352 -13.45 4.28 -16.55
CA LEU A 352 -13.14 5.71 -16.64
C LEU A 352 -14.46 6.44 -16.43
N THR A 353 -14.51 7.32 -15.43
CA THR A 353 -15.67 8.05 -14.92
C THR A 353 -16.24 9.10 -15.88
N GLU A 354 -16.24 8.84 -17.19
CA GLU A 354 -16.77 9.80 -18.19
C GLU A 354 -18.29 9.81 -18.30
N ASP A 355 -19.02 8.86 -17.69
CA ASP A 355 -20.48 8.85 -17.65
C ASP A 355 -21.01 9.29 -16.26
N ASP A 356 -21.87 10.32 -16.26
CA ASP A 356 -22.51 10.95 -15.09
C ASP A 356 -23.43 10.00 -14.28
N ASP A 357 -23.64 8.76 -14.73
CA ASP A 357 -24.43 7.75 -14.03
C ASP A 357 -23.50 6.81 -13.24
N GLN A 358 -22.99 7.29 -12.10
CA GLN A 358 -22.39 6.44 -11.08
C GLN A 358 -23.49 5.73 -10.24
N PRO A 359 -23.28 4.46 -9.81
CA PRO A 359 -24.27 3.65 -9.08
C PRO A 359 -24.44 3.93 -7.57
#